data_AF-A0A7S1WZQ9-F1
#
_entry.id   AF-A0A7S1WZQ9-F1
#
_cell.length_a   1.000
_cell.length_b   1.000
_cell.length_c   1.000
_cell.angle_alpha   90.00
_cell.angle_beta   90.00
_cell.angle_gamma   90.00
#
_symmetry.space_group_name_H-M   'P 1'
#
loop_
_entity.id
_entity.type
_entity.pdbx_description
1 polymer ?
#
loop_
_entity_poly.entity_id
_entity_poly.type
_entity_poly.pdbx_seq_one_letter_code
_entity_poly.pdbx_strand_id
1 'polypeptide(L)'
;DEDILALQSPTVVEKLRSANETIVLIARADGSGSTEVFTKALDLFSAGEFSNLVGTPSSSASVWDGAVNRGVEIRFRVGTSSLSAGVLLTPWSIGYAAGDAATSAGLQIAAFRQSASASIPVTYGTESVSFAMLEKGLQFGNNGDEPQRKTADLMDARGGLAWPISTYTYVIFRNGIEGDRLRPGASCETVLETLKFWHWFYTSDLAAQLATNRLFVSLPQLVQGPILTTLKSLRCGGNEVLRNFGDLDQAVTKVNGIVDSVTTFIFNLYSLSFQAVDEFSRITYDSAGRSSLIEIDQKLSQTEGYKVVSGNDVYSEAWAQQELGKVVTRNGVPTNTPWSDLHGQGESSTMLLPWFAYAIEFYANIPGKDNDLPLVVTRENLGLILDGDIADWKDSRLAADNAWLSSLS
;
A
#
# COMPACT_ATOMS: atom_id res chain seq x y z
N ASP A 1 -22.60 -11.19 23.03
CA ASP A 1 -22.06 -11.19 24.40
C ASP A 1 -21.89 -12.57 25.03
N GLU A 2 -22.83 -13.50 24.93
CA GLU A 2 -22.60 -14.88 25.43
C GLU A 2 -21.63 -15.71 24.57
N ASP A 3 -21.58 -15.49 23.25
CA ASP A 3 -20.66 -16.21 22.36
C ASP A 3 -19.18 -15.82 22.53
N ILE A 4 -18.90 -14.61 23.04
CA ILE A 4 -17.52 -14.13 23.29
C ILE A 4 -16.98 -14.73 24.60
N LEU A 5 -17.84 -14.96 25.59
CA LEU A 5 -17.48 -15.60 26.87
C LEU A 5 -17.25 -17.12 26.70
N ALA A 6 -17.91 -17.76 25.75
CA ALA A 6 -17.69 -19.19 25.45
C ALA A 6 -16.29 -19.49 24.88
N LEU A 7 -15.69 -18.54 24.16
CA LEU A 7 -14.33 -18.62 23.60
C LEU A 7 -13.22 -18.50 24.65
N GLN A 8 -13.53 -18.06 25.87
CA GLN A 8 -12.58 -17.94 26.98
C GLN A 8 -12.63 -19.13 27.95
N SER A 9 -13.50 -20.13 27.71
CA SER A 9 -13.52 -21.31 28.57
C SER A 9 -12.22 -22.12 28.40
N PRO A 10 -11.55 -22.53 29.50
CA PRO A 10 -10.29 -23.27 29.45
C PRO A 10 -10.37 -24.51 28.56
N THR A 11 -11.52 -25.17 28.54
CA THR A 11 -11.80 -26.39 27.77
C THR A 11 -11.88 -26.18 26.25
N VAL A 12 -12.30 -25.00 25.80
CA VAL A 12 -12.33 -24.64 24.37
C VAL A 12 -10.92 -24.22 23.92
N VAL A 13 -10.21 -23.45 24.74
CA VAL A 13 -8.81 -23.07 24.49
C VAL A 13 -7.91 -24.30 24.41
N GLU A 14 -8.10 -25.28 25.29
CA GLU A 14 -7.30 -26.52 25.33
C GLU A 14 -7.65 -27.48 24.18
N LYS A 15 -8.92 -27.50 23.74
CA LYS A 15 -9.31 -28.18 22.48
C LYS A 15 -8.73 -27.52 21.24
N LEU A 16 -8.67 -26.19 21.18
CA LEU A 16 -8.05 -25.44 20.09
C LEU A 16 -6.53 -25.60 20.05
N ARG A 17 -5.87 -25.71 21.22
CA ARG A 17 -4.45 -26.10 21.33
C ARG A 17 -4.19 -27.49 20.76
N SER A 18 -5.07 -28.46 21.04
CA SER A 18 -4.96 -29.83 20.52
C SER A 18 -5.43 -30.03 19.07
N ALA A 19 -5.93 -28.98 18.40
CA ALA A 19 -6.51 -29.05 17.06
C ALA A 19 -5.59 -28.39 16.02
N ASN A 20 -5.05 -29.22 15.14
CA ASN A 20 -4.33 -28.96 13.90
C ASN A 20 -3.51 -27.64 13.84
N GLU A 21 -2.18 -27.76 13.99
CA GLU A 21 -1.18 -26.69 13.85
C GLU A 21 -0.83 -26.35 12.39
N THR A 22 -1.65 -26.83 11.44
CA THR A 22 -1.54 -26.46 10.03
C THR A 22 -1.70 -24.95 9.87
N ILE A 23 -0.79 -24.34 9.12
CA ILE A 23 -0.79 -22.91 8.82
C ILE A 23 -1.96 -22.59 7.89
N VAL A 24 -2.81 -21.67 8.32
CA VAL A 24 -3.89 -21.12 7.48
C VAL A 24 -3.50 -19.74 6.98
N LEU A 25 -3.37 -19.57 5.67
CA LEU A 25 -3.10 -18.25 5.08
C LEU A 25 -4.40 -17.45 4.95
N ILE A 26 -4.42 -16.24 5.51
CA ILE A 26 -5.50 -15.27 5.31
C ILE A 26 -5.04 -14.26 4.26
N ALA A 27 -5.70 -14.27 3.09
CA ALA A 27 -5.32 -13.46 1.93
C ALA A 27 -6.47 -12.56 1.46
N ARG A 28 -6.14 -11.54 0.66
CA ARG A 28 -7.15 -10.64 0.07
C ARG A 28 -7.91 -11.33 -1.08
N ALA A 29 -9.23 -11.20 -1.06
CA ALA A 29 -10.14 -11.70 -2.11
C ALA A 29 -10.34 -10.69 -3.25
N ASP A 30 -10.20 -9.41 -2.92
CA ASP A 30 -10.37 -8.27 -3.82
C ASP A 30 -9.04 -7.81 -4.44
N GLY A 31 -9.16 -7.04 -5.52
CA GLY A 31 -8.03 -6.33 -6.12
C GLY A 31 -7.32 -5.48 -5.06
N SER A 32 -6.11 -5.88 -4.71
CA SER A 32 -5.39 -5.35 -3.56
C SER A 32 -3.95 -5.05 -3.92
N GLY A 33 -3.60 -3.79 -3.76
CA GLY A 33 -2.22 -3.38 -3.88
C GLY A 33 -1.27 -3.93 -2.84
N SER A 34 -1.78 -4.17 -1.63
CA SER A 34 -1.00 -4.86 -0.59
C SER A 34 -0.64 -6.27 -1.04
N THR A 35 -1.55 -6.95 -1.76
CA THR A 35 -1.27 -8.28 -2.35
C THR A 35 -0.21 -8.19 -3.40
N GLU A 36 -0.23 -7.15 -4.24
CA GLU A 36 0.79 -7.02 -5.27
C GLU A 36 2.18 -6.74 -4.68
N VAL A 37 2.29 -5.82 -3.73
CA VAL A 37 3.56 -5.53 -3.06
C VAL A 37 4.07 -6.76 -2.33
N PHE A 38 3.19 -7.48 -1.64
CA PHE A 38 3.54 -8.71 -0.95
C PHE A 38 4.05 -9.77 -1.94
N THR A 39 3.30 -10.08 -3.00
CA THR A 39 3.67 -11.12 -3.97
C THR A 39 4.90 -10.76 -4.78
N LYS A 40 5.11 -9.48 -5.12
CA LYS A 40 6.37 -9.02 -5.75
C LYS A 40 7.57 -9.21 -4.83
N ALA A 41 7.44 -8.86 -3.55
CA ALA A 41 8.52 -9.06 -2.61
C ALA A 41 8.87 -10.55 -2.44
N LEU A 42 7.87 -11.42 -2.39
CA LEU A 42 8.08 -12.87 -2.32
C LEU A 42 8.82 -13.40 -3.56
N ASP A 43 8.42 -12.95 -4.74
CA ASP A 43 9.09 -13.32 -5.98
C ASP A 43 10.54 -12.84 -6.05
N LEU A 44 10.82 -11.64 -5.53
CA LEU A 44 12.19 -11.12 -5.36
C LEU A 44 13.00 -11.95 -4.36
N PHE A 45 12.39 -12.36 -3.23
CA PHE A 45 13.05 -13.16 -2.20
C PHE A 45 13.44 -14.54 -2.71
N SER A 46 12.59 -15.13 -3.55
CA SER A 46 12.77 -16.47 -4.10
C SER A 46 13.40 -16.46 -5.50
N ALA A 47 13.95 -15.32 -5.96
CA ALA A 47 14.54 -15.18 -7.29
C ALA A 47 13.65 -15.71 -8.45
N GLY A 48 12.33 -15.50 -8.38
CA GLY A 48 11.35 -15.93 -9.38
C GLY A 48 10.65 -17.26 -9.10
N GLU A 49 11.07 -18.02 -8.08
CA GLU A 49 10.45 -19.32 -7.77
C GLU A 49 8.98 -19.21 -7.34
N PHE A 50 8.60 -18.16 -6.61
CA PHE A 50 7.20 -17.86 -6.29
C PHE A 50 6.33 -17.79 -7.55
N SER A 51 6.76 -17.09 -8.60
CA SER A 51 6.04 -17.05 -9.88
C SER A 51 5.86 -18.41 -10.52
N ASN A 52 6.84 -19.32 -10.34
CA ASN A 52 6.80 -20.67 -10.91
C ASN A 52 5.88 -21.62 -10.14
N LEU A 53 5.79 -21.47 -8.82
CA LEU A 53 5.09 -22.40 -7.93
C LEU A 53 3.69 -21.92 -7.51
N VAL A 54 3.55 -20.62 -7.28
CA VAL A 54 2.33 -20.01 -6.70
C VAL A 54 1.58 -19.21 -7.75
N GLY A 55 2.24 -18.26 -8.40
CA GLY A 55 1.65 -17.48 -9.46
C GLY A 55 2.36 -16.15 -9.70
N THR A 56 2.15 -15.57 -10.88
CA THR A 56 2.73 -14.27 -11.24
C THR A 56 2.24 -13.17 -10.30
N PRO A 57 3.13 -12.39 -9.67
CA PRO A 57 2.76 -11.29 -8.79
C PRO A 57 1.70 -10.37 -9.40
N SER A 58 0.62 -10.15 -8.66
CA SER A 58 -0.48 -9.30 -9.10
C SER A 58 -1.34 -8.83 -7.93
N SER A 59 -2.24 -7.89 -8.19
CA SER A 59 -3.24 -7.45 -7.22
C SER A 59 -4.42 -8.42 -7.06
N SER A 60 -4.53 -9.44 -7.91
CA SER A 60 -5.68 -10.37 -7.97
C SER A 60 -5.57 -11.51 -6.97
N ALA A 61 -6.69 -12.00 -6.46
CA ALA A 61 -6.73 -13.20 -5.63
C ALA A 61 -6.27 -14.47 -6.38
N SER A 62 -6.36 -14.49 -7.71
CA SER A 62 -5.90 -15.62 -8.55
C SER A 62 -4.39 -15.85 -8.49
N VAL A 63 -3.60 -14.91 -7.94
CA VAL A 63 -2.16 -15.13 -7.71
C VAL A 63 -1.90 -16.33 -6.80
N TRP A 64 -2.89 -16.71 -5.98
CA TRP A 64 -2.77 -17.79 -5.00
C TRP A 64 -3.19 -19.15 -5.53
N ASP A 65 -3.63 -19.28 -6.79
CA ASP A 65 -4.16 -20.52 -7.35
C ASP A 65 -3.12 -21.67 -7.30
N GLY A 66 -1.84 -21.37 -7.55
CA GLY A 66 -0.76 -22.36 -7.43
C GLY A 66 -0.56 -22.85 -5.99
N ALA A 67 -0.64 -21.96 -5.00
CA ALA A 67 -0.57 -22.34 -3.59
C ALA A 67 -1.76 -23.25 -3.18
N VAL A 68 -2.97 -22.92 -3.64
CA VAL A 68 -4.16 -23.77 -3.42
C VAL A 68 -3.96 -25.15 -4.05
N ASN A 69 -3.44 -25.22 -5.27
CA ASN A 69 -3.16 -26.49 -5.96
C ASN A 69 -2.09 -27.33 -5.26
N ARG A 70 -1.20 -26.69 -4.49
CA ARG A 70 -0.19 -27.33 -3.63
C ARG A 70 -0.71 -27.70 -2.25
N GLY A 71 -1.97 -27.41 -1.94
CA GLY A 71 -2.63 -27.82 -0.70
C GLY A 71 -2.54 -26.80 0.44
N VAL A 72 -2.11 -25.56 0.18
CA VAL A 72 -2.13 -24.49 1.18
C VAL A 72 -3.59 -24.14 1.53
N GLU A 73 -3.95 -24.16 2.81
CA GLU A 73 -5.26 -23.69 3.25
C GLU A 73 -5.29 -22.16 3.21
N ILE A 74 -6.08 -21.60 2.29
CA ILE A 74 -6.24 -20.14 2.13
C ILE A 74 -7.67 -19.73 2.43
N ARG A 75 -7.83 -18.72 3.30
CA ARG A 75 -9.11 -18.08 3.58
C ARG A 75 -9.11 -16.65 3.08
N PHE A 76 -9.87 -16.42 2.03
CA PHE A 76 -9.98 -15.11 1.41
C PHE A 76 -10.85 -14.14 2.22
N ARG A 77 -10.44 -12.88 2.31
CA ARG A 77 -11.13 -11.78 3.00
C ARG A 77 -11.14 -10.52 2.13
N VAL A 78 -12.19 -9.72 2.25
CA VAL A 78 -12.33 -8.50 1.45
C VAL A 78 -11.94 -7.26 2.25
N GLY A 79 -10.96 -6.50 1.78
CA GLY A 79 -10.41 -5.33 2.46
C GLY A 79 -9.51 -5.65 3.66
N THR A 80 -8.67 -4.68 4.03
CA THR A 80 -7.64 -4.83 5.07
C THR A 80 -8.20 -5.18 6.45
N SER A 81 -9.26 -4.50 6.91
CA SER A 81 -9.83 -4.76 8.24
C SER A 81 -10.40 -6.19 8.38
N SER A 82 -11.04 -6.70 7.33
CA SER A 82 -11.57 -8.07 7.31
C SER A 82 -10.45 -9.12 7.27
N LEU A 83 -9.30 -8.78 6.67
CA LEU A 83 -8.12 -9.62 6.68
C LEU A 83 -7.55 -9.73 8.10
N SER A 84 -7.34 -8.60 8.78
CA SER A 84 -6.86 -8.59 10.17
C SER A 84 -7.81 -9.31 11.12
N ALA A 85 -9.13 -9.05 11.00
CA ALA A 85 -10.14 -9.79 11.75
C ALA A 85 -10.14 -11.29 11.41
N GLY A 86 -9.88 -11.64 10.15
CA GLY A 86 -9.75 -13.02 9.70
C GLY A 86 -8.61 -13.76 10.41
N VAL A 87 -7.46 -13.11 10.58
CA VAL A 87 -6.32 -13.68 11.32
C VAL A 87 -6.68 -13.80 12.81
N LEU A 88 -7.19 -12.73 13.42
CA LEU A 88 -7.58 -12.73 14.84
C LEU A 88 -8.58 -13.84 15.20
N LEU A 89 -9.51 -14.15 14.30
CA LEU A 89 -10.56 -15.15 14.52
C LEU A 89 -10.20 -16.56 14.03
N THR A 90 -9.06 -16.73 13.36
CA THR A 90 -8.62 -18.04 12.85
C THR A 90 -7.36 -18.48 13.59
N PRO A 91 -7.46 -19.42 14.54
CA PRO A 91 -6.30 -20.07 15.14
C PRO A 91 -5.33 -20.60 14.08
N TRP A 92 -4.04 -20.57 14.38
CA TRP A 92 -2.96 -21.07 13.53
C TRP A 92 -2.84 -20.36 12.17
N SER A 93 -3.34 -19.13 12.07
CA SER A 93 -3.34 -18.40 10.82
C SER A 93 -2.24 -17.35 10.73
N ILE A 94 -1.84 -17.03 9.50
CA ILE A 94 -0.94 -15.94 9.15
C ILE A 94 -1.61 -15.06 8.10
N GLY A 95 -1.40 -13.75 8.16
CA GLY A 95 -1.85 -12.82 7.15
C GLY A 95 -0.87 -11.67 6.95
N TYR A 96 -1.21 -10.81 6.00
CA TYR A 96 -0.42 -9.64 5.64
C TYR A 96 -1.32 -8.40 5.50
N ALA A 97 -0.84 -7.23 5.93
CA ALA A 97 -1.55 -5.97 5.71
C ALA A 97 -0.57 -4.80 5.56
N ALA A 98 -1.08 -3.67 5.10
CA ALA A 98 -0.35 -2.42 5.02
C ALA A 98 -0.54 -1.58 6.28
N GLY A 99 0.51 -0.86 6.69
CA GLY A 99 0.40 0.27 7.62
C GLY A 99 0.21 -0.14 9.08
N ASP A 100 -0.87 0.30 9.70
CA ASP A 100 -1.18 0.12 11.13
C ASP A 100 -2.29 -0.90 11.40
N ALA A 101 -2.69 -1.70 10.41
CA ALA A 101 -3.87 -2.55 10.49
C ALA A 101 -3.76 -3.64 11.56
N ALA A 102 -2.63 -4.34 11.63
CA ALA A 102 -2.37 -5.39 12.61
C ALA A 102 -2.30 -4.80 14.01
N THR A 103 -1.55 -3.69 14.17
CA THR A 103 -1.42 -2.99 15.45
C THR A 103 -2.79 -2.50 15.94
N SER A 104 -3.61 -1.94 15.06
CA SER A 104 -4.97 -1.49 15.37
C SER A 104 -5.91 -2.65 15.74
N ALA A 105 -5.65 -3.85 15.22
CA ALA A 105 -6.38 -5.06 15.57
C ALA A 105 -5.84 -5.77 16.83
N GLY A 106 -4.79 -5.23 17.47
CA GLY A 106 -4.13 -5.85 18.62
C GLY A 106 -3.33 -7.11 18.27
N LEU A 107 -2.97 -7.28 17.01
CA LEU A 107 -2.18 -8.41 16.53
C LEU A 107 -0.69 -8.10 16.64
N GLN A 108 0.09 -9.08 17.09
CA GLN A 108 1.53 -8.95 17.12
C GLN A 108 2.13 -9.18 15.73
N ILE A 109 2.87 -8.18 15.27
CA ILE A 109 3.60 -8.23 14.00
C ILE A 109 4.81 -9.14 14.18
N ALA A 110 5.06 -10.00 13.19
CA ALA A 110 6.26 -10.82 13.19
C ALA A 110 7.50 -9.95 12.93
N ALA A 111 8.62 -10.31 13.54
CA ALA A 111 9.91 -9.73 13.21
C ALA A 111 10.51 -10.46 12.00
N PHE A 112 11.37 -9.77 11.25
CA PHE A 112 11.96 -10.32 10.04
C PHE A 112 13.47 -10.47 10.16
N ARG A 113 13.98 -11.67 9.92
CA ARG A 113 15.40 -11.95 9.92
C ARG A 113 15.92 -11.96 8.48
N GLN A 114 16.87 -11.06 8.20
CA GLN A 114 17.38 -10.82 6.84
C GLN A 114 18.02 -12.07 6.21
N SER A 115 18.72 -12.88 7.01
CA SER A 115 19.29 -14.18 6.64
C SER A 115 19.43 -15.04 7.89
N ALA A 116 19.57 -16.36 7.74
CA ALA A 116 19.84 -17.26 8.88
C ALA A 116 21.10 -16.86 9.69
N SER A 117 22.03 -16.12 9.08
CA SER A 117 23.25 -15.59 9.74
C SER A 117 23.07 -14.24 10.42
N ALA A 118 21.96 -13.54 10.21
CA ALA A 118 21.70 -12.23 10.83
C ALA A 118 21.29 -12.43 12.30
N SER A 119 22.03 -11.80 13.21
CA SER A 119 21.88 -12.00 14.65
C SER A 119 20.61 -11.36 15.24
N ILE A 120 20.11 -10.29 14.63
CA ILE A 120 18.99 -9.50 15.16
C ILE A 120 17.88 -9.42 14.09
N PRO A 121 16.68 -9.94 14.38
CA PRO A 121 15.50 -9.68 13.56
C PRO A 121 15.13 -8.20 13.56
N VAL A 122 14.75 -7.69 12.39
CA VAL A 122 14.19 -6.35 12.21
C VAL A 122 12.73 -6.37 12.64
N THR A 123 12.36 -5.50 13.57
CA THR A 123 10.96 -5.26 13.91
C THR A 123 10.37 -4.22 12.97
N TYR A 124 9.10 -4.39 12.61
CA TYR A 124 8.38 -3.38 11.85
C TYR A 124 8.24 -2.06 12.63
N GLY A 125 8.33 -0.95 11.91
CA GLY A 125 8.18 0.39 12.44
C GLY A 125 8.69 1.43 11.44
N THR A 126 8.37 2.70 11.69
CA THR A 126 8.71 3.81 10.78
C THR A 126 10.23 3.93 10.53
N GLU A 127 11.06 3.63 11.53
CA GLU A 127 12.52 3.60 11.36
C GLU A 127 12.96 2.51 10.37
N SER A 128 12.45 1.28 10.51
CA SER A 128 12.80 0.16 9.63
C SER A 128 12.39 0.39 8.17
N VAL A 129 11.25 1.05 7.95
CA VAL A 129 10.78 1.46 6.62
C VAL A 129 11.65 2.60 6.09
N SER A 130 12.05 3.55 6.93
CA SER A 130 12.97 4.64 6.56
C SER A 130 14.32 4.09 6.08
N PHE A 131 14.85 3.05 6.71
CA PHE A 131 16.08 2.38 6.25
C PHE A 131 15.90 1.74 4.87
N ALA A 132 14.76 1.10 4.60
CA ALA A 132 14.46 0.56 3.27
C ALA A 132 14.37 1.66 2.20
N MET A 133 13.79 2.81 2.55
CA MET A 133 13.76 3.98 1.67
C MET A 133 15.15 4.54 1.37
N LEU A 134 16.03 4.63 2.37
CA LEU A 134 17.40 5.09 2.18
C LEU A 134 18.19 4.13 1.29
N GLU A 135 17.93 2.82 1.41
CA GLU A 135 18.60 1.80 0.62
C GLU A 135 18.17 1.80 -0.86
N LYS A 136 16.85 1.85 -1.13
CA LYS A 136 16.32 1.65 -2.50
C LYS A 136 15.52 2.84 -3.03
N GLY A 137 14.89 3.60 -2.15
CA GLY A 137 13.87 4.61 -2.49
C GLY A 137 14.37 5.96 -2.99
N LEU A 138 15.69 6.18 -3.02
CA LEU A 138 16.27 7.43 -3.50
C LEU A 138 16.44 7.47 -5.03
N GLN A 139 16.37 6.31 -5.70
CA GLN A 139 16.53 6.19 -7.15
C GLN A 139 15.19 5.89 -7.82
N PHE A 140 14.52 6.93 -8.33
CA PHE A 140 13.34 6.74 -9.18
C PHE A 140 13.69 5.96 -10.46
N GLY A 141 12.79 5.08 -10.87
CA GLY A 141 12.97 4.15 -12.01
C GLY A 141 13.75 2.88 -11.68
N ASN A 142 14.13 2.64 -10.42
CA ASN A 142 14.82 1.41 -10.01
C ASN A 142 13.97 0.12 -10.17
N ASN A 143 12.70 0.27 -10.51
CA ASN A 143 11.72 -0.76 -10.80
C ASN A 143 11.60 -1.05 -12.32
N GLY A 144 12.46 -0.46 -13.14
CA GLY A 144 12.43 -0.58 -14.61
C GLY A 144 11.65 0.52 -15.32
N ASP A 145 11.02 1.44 -14.57
CA ASP A 145 10.34 2.59 -15.14
C ASP A 145 11.31 3.70 -15.54
N GLU A 146 10.83 4.60 -16.41
CA GLU A 146 11.51 5.86 -16.70
C GLU A 146 11.64 6.73 -15.42
N PRO A 147 12.85 7.22 -15.04
CA PRO A 147 13.07 7.98 -13.80
C PRO A 147 12.20 9.24 -13.63
N GLN A 148 11.65 9.77 -14.72
CA GLN A 148 10.74 10.92 -14.74
C GLN A 148 9.38 10.58 -14.12
N ARG A 149 9.00 9.30 -14.03
CA ARG A 149 7.73 8.83 -13.48
C ARG A 149 7.63 8.90 -11.97
N LYS A 150 8.76 9.16 -11.28
CA LYS A 150 8.84 9.29 -9.81
C LYS A 150 8.35 8.05 -9.06
N THR A 151 8.39 6.89 -9.71
CA THR A 151 8.12 5.58 -9.12
C THR A 151 9.43 4.91 -8.70
N ALA A 152 9.40 4.13 -7.63
CA ALA A 152 10.51 3.33 -7.16
C ALA A 152 10.01 2.12 -6.34
N ASP A 153 10.76 1.03 -6.40
CA ASP A 153 10.60 -0.16 -5.56
C ASP A 153 11.46 -0.04 -4.30
N LEU A 154 10.84 -0.31 -3.15
CA LEU A 154 11.55 -0.43 -1.86
C LEU A 154 11.66 -1.88 -1.38
N MET A 155 11.06 -2.82 -2.12
CA MET A 155 11.03 -4.24 -1.80
C MET A 155 12.42 -4.87 -1.93
N ASP A 156 12.67 -5.93 -1.17
CA ASP A 156 13.99 -6.58 -1.05
C ASP A 156 15.12 -5.62 -0.64
N ALA A 157 14.84 -4.78 0.35
CA ALA A 157 15.89 -4.08 1.10
C ALA A 157 16.63 -5.08 2.01
N ARG A 158 17.95 -5.15 1.89
CA ARG A 158 18.83 -6.16 2.51
C ARG A 158 19.62 -5.62 3.70
N GLY A 159 19.54 -4.32 3.98
CA GLY A 159 20.15 -3.71 5.14
C GLY A 159 19.66 -4.34 6.44
N GLY A 160 20.56 -4.54 7.40
CA GLY A 160 20.28 -5.21 8.68
C GLY A 160 19.24 -4.52 9.56
N LEU A 161 18.82 -3.29 9.21
CA LEU A 161 17.79 -2.51 9.89
C LEU A 161 16.57 -2.22 8.99
N ALA A 162 16.64 -2.59 7.71
CA ALA A 162 15.62 -2.27 6.73
C ALA A 162 14.50 -3.30 6.76
N TRP A 163 13.25 -2.84 6.69
CA TRP A 163 12.11 -3.73 6.48
C TRP A 163 12.01 -4.13 5.01
N PRO A 164 11.96 -5.44 4.68
CA PRO A 164 12.21 -5.90 3.31
C PRO A 164 10.97 -5.87 2.41
N ILE A 165 9.76 -5.71 2.96
CA ILE A 165 8.51 -5.59 2.19
C ILE A 165 7.98 -4.16 2.30
N SER A 166 8.84 -3.19 1.98
CA SER A 166 8.48 -1.76 1.99
C SER A 166 8.05 -1.31 0.60
N THR A 167 7.28 -0.22 0.53
CA THR A 167 6.91 0.40 -0.74
C THR A 167 6.49 1.86 -0.55
N TYR A 168 6.41 2.60 -1.66
CA TYR A 168 5.69 3.87 -1.71
C TYR A 168 4.21 3.64 -2.01
N THR A 169 3.36 4.46 -1.40
CA THR A 169 2.02 4.73 -1.94
C THR A 169 2.09 5.98 -2.81
N TYR A 170 1.23 6.06 -3.82
CA TYR A 170 1.26 7.10 -4.84
C TYR A 170 -0.08 7.80 -4.95
N VAL A 171 0.00 9.09 -5.30
CA VAL A 171 -1.13 9.86 -5.78
C VAL A 171 -1.00 10.16 -7.26
N ILE A 172 -2.13 10.09 -7.96
CA ILE A 172 -2.19 10.32 -9.41
C ILE A 172 -2.68 11.74 -9.68
N PHE A 173 -1.84 12.53 -10.33
CA PHE A 173 -2.17 13.86 -10.84
C PHE A 173 -2.40 13.79 -12.36
N ARG A 174 -3.22 14.69 -12.90
CA ARG A 174 -3.26 14.95 -14.35
C ARG A 174 -2.34 16.12 -14.72
N ASN A 175 -1.49 15.93 -15.72
CA ASN A 175 -0.50 16.89 -16.24
C ASN A 175 -1.08 17.85 -17.31
N GLY A 176 -2.38 17.79 -17.59
CA GLY A 176 -3.03 18.58 -18.65
C GLY A 176 -3.18 20.05 -18.29
N ILE A 177 -2.19 20.84 -18.69
CA ILE A 177 -1.96 22.19 -18.16
C ILE A 177 -1.43 23.17 -19.25
N GLU A 178 -0.87 22.64 -20.34
CA GLU A 178 -0.69 23.38 -21.60
C GLU A 178 -1.86 23.09 -22.55
N GLY A 179 -2.50 24.15 -23.06
CA GLY A 179 -3.57 24.07 -24.06
C GLY A 179 -4.98 23.69 -23.55
N ASP A 180 -5.41 24.17 -22.36
CA ASP A 180 -6.79 24.05 -21.85
C ASP A 180 -7.32 22.61 -21.61
N ARG A 181 -6.48 21.71 -21.09
CA ARG A 181 -6.93 20.38 -20.63
C ARG A 181 -7.30 20.33 -19.15
N LEU A 182 -7.79 21.44 -18.60
CA LEU A 182 -8.56 21.38 -17.36
C LEU A 182 -9.78 20.49 -17.58
N ARG A 183 -10.14 19.69 -16.58
CA ARG A 183 -11.38 18.92 -16.65
C ARG A 183 -12.59 19.88 -16.61
N PRO A 184 -13.74 19.47 -17.14
CA PRO A 184 -14.99 20.20 -16.89
C PRO A 184 -15.16 20.47 -15.40
N GLY A 185 -15.35 21.74 -15.03
CA GLY A 185 -15.50 22.18 -13.63
C GLY A 185 -14.20 22.40 -12.85
N ALA A 186 -13.02 22.23 -13.46
CA ALA A 186 -11.74 22.64 -12.86
C ALA A 186 -11.34 24.06 -13.32
N SER A 187 -10.77 24.84 -12.42
CA SER A 187 -10.22 26.17 -12.68
C SER A 187 -8.76 26.28 -12.20
N CYS A 188 -8.04 27.31 -12.63
CA CYS A 188 -6.68 27.55 -12.16
C CYS A 188 -6.60 27.75 -10.64
N GLU A 189 -7.64 28.31 -10.03
CA GLU A 189 -7.79 28.44 -8.58
C GLU A 189 -7.85 27.07 -7.91
N THR A 190 -8.70 26.16 -8.42
CA THR A 190 -8.78 24.79 -7.86
C THR A 190 -7.47 23.99 -8.02
N VAL A 191 -6.73 24.25 -9.09
CA VAL A 191 -5.38 23.66 -9.30
C VAL A 191 -4.43 24.21 -8.24
N LEU A 192 -4.38 25.53 -8.05
CA LEU A 192 -3.52 26.18 -7.07
C LEU A 192 -3.79 25.66 -5.66
N GLU A 193 -5.06 25.57 -5.25
CA GLU A 193 -5.42 25.04 -3.93
C GLU A 193 -5.01 23.59 -3.73
N THR A 194 -5.11 22.76 -4.77
CA THR A 194 -4.61 21.39 -4.68
C THR A 194 -3.10 21.38 -4.50
N LEU A 195 -2.38 22.19 -5.28
CA LEU A 195 -0.93 22.26 -5.19
C LEU A 195 -0.45 22.88 -3.86
N LYS A 196 -1.20 23.81 -3.26
CA LYS A 196 -0.96 24.31 -1.90
C LYS A 196 -1.06 23.20 -0.87
N PHE A 197 -2.14 22.40 -0.93
CA PHE A 197 -2.31 21.25 -0.03
C PHE A 197 -1.17 20.25 -0.16
N TRP A 198 -0.79 19.88 -1.40
CA TRP A 198 0.31 18.94 -1.60
C TRP A 198 1.66 19.51 -1.17
N HIS A 199 1.92 20.79 -1.47
CA HIS A 199 3.12 21.46 -1.00
C HIS A 199 3.16 21.45 0.54
N TRP A 200 2.07 21.84 1.21
CA TRP A 200 1.95 21.77 2.66
C TRP A 200 2.18 20.35 3.16
N PHE A 201 1.52 19.36 2.58
CA PHE A 201 1.63 17.96 2.97
C PHE A 201 3.09 17.47 2.96
N TYR A 202 3.86 17.81 1.92
CA TYR A 202 5.27 17.41 1.83
C TYR A 202 6.20 18.20 2.76
N THR A 203 5.82 19.41 3.18
CA THR A 203 6.72 20.33 3.92
C THR A 203 6.32 20.57 5.38
N SER A 204 5.17 20.07 5.81
CA SER A 204 4.59 20.30 7.13
C SER A 204 5.00 19.24 8.14
N ASP A 205 5.55 19.68 9.27
CA ASP A 205 5.83 18.81 10.42
C ASP A 205 4.54 18.17 10.98
N LEU A 206 3.41 18.89 10.93
CA LEU A 206 2.12 18.34 11.35
C LEU A 206 1.70 17.19 10.44
N ALA A 207 1.85 17.35 9.13
CA ALA A 207 1.54 16.27 8.19
C ALA A 207 2.45 15.05 8.42
N ALA A 208 3.74 15.28 8.70
CA ALA A 208 4.67 14.20 9.00
C ALA A 208 4.34 13.45 10.31
N GLN A 209 3.91 14.17 11.34
CA GLN A 209 3.48 13.58 12.61
C GLN A 209 2.22 12.74 12.45
N LEU A 210 1.22 13.22 11.69
CA LEU A 210 0.00 12.48 11.40
C LEU A 210 0.29 11.15 10.68
N ALA A 211 1.27 11.14 9.79
CA ALA A 211 1.71 9.94 9.08
C ALA A 211 2.38 8.94 10.04
N THR A 212 3.32 9.44 10.85
CA THR A 212 4.09 8.64 11.81
C THR A 212 3.19 7.97 12.84
N ASN A 213 2.15 8.66 13.31
CA ASN A 213 1.15 8.12 14.24
C ASN A 213 0.34 6.94 13.67
N ARG A 214 0.43 6.70 12.36
CA ARG A 214 -0.24 5.62 11.63
C ARG A 214 0.76 4.67 10.96
N LEU A 215 2.02 4.67 11.43
CA LEU A 215 3.11 3.84 10.93
C LEU A 215 3.49 4.08 9.46
N PHE A 216 3.11 5.23 8.90
CA PHE A 216 3.61 5.71 7.62
C PHE A 216 4.90 6.51 7.81
N VAL A 217 5.75 6.51 6.79
CA VAL A 217 6.99 7.26 6.75
C VAL A 217 6.87 8.40 5.75
N SER A 218 7.05 9.63 6.25
CA SER A 218 7.17 10.81 5.41
C SER A 218 8.42 10.74 4.54
N LEU A 219 8.30 11.25 3.33
CA LEU A 219 9.41 11.23 2.38
C LEU A 219 10.59 12.04 2.92
N PRO A 220 11.85 11.55 2.85
CA PRO A 220 13.02 12.33 3.23
C PRO A 220 13.22 13.47 2.24
N GLN A 221 13.92 14.52 2.65
CA GLN A 221 14.16 15.72 1.83
C GLN A 221 14.73 15.40 0.44
N LEU A 222 15.58 14.38 0.33
CA LEU A 222 16.15 13.92 -0.94
C LEU A 222 15.09 13.42 -1.94
N VAL A 223 14.00 12.84 -1.45
CA VAL A 223 12.86 12.36 -2.26
C VAL A 223 11.84 13.48 -2.47
N GLN A 224 11.61 14.32 -1.45
CA GLN A 224 10.71 15.48 -1.54
C GLN A 224 11.17 16.49 -2.60
N GLY A 225 12.47 16.78 -2.71
CA GLY A 225 13.01 17.82 -3.60
C GLY A 225 12.57 17.67 -5.06
N PRO A 226 12.78 16.50 -5.70
CA PRO A 226 12.27 16.24 -7.05
C PRO A 226 10.75 16.38 -7.17
N ILE A 227 9.98 15.97 -6.16
CA ILE A 227 8.51 16.05 -6.16
C ILE A 227 8.05 17.50 -6.09
N LEU A 228 8.59 18.29 -5.16
CA LEU A 228 8.31 19.71 -5.01
C LEU A 228 8.70 20.49 -6.28
N THR A 229 9.79 20.09 -6.94
CA THR A 229 10.18 20.65 -8.25
C THR A 229 9.12 20.34 -9.31
N THR A 230 8.63 19.11 -9.38
CA THR A 230 7.54 18.73 -10.28
C THR A 230 6.26 19.53 -9.98
N LEU A 231 5.85 19.65 -8.72
CA LEU A 231 4.67 20.46 -8.34
C LEU A 231 4.82 21.93 -8.76
N LYS A 232 6.01 22.51 -8.62
CA LYS A 232 6.29 23.90 -9.01
C LYS A 232 6.30 24.12 -10.53
N SER A 233 6.62 23.08 -11.30
CA SER A 233 6.62 23.15 -12.77
C SER A 233 5.22 23.13 -13.38
N LEU A 234 4.18 22.83 -12.58
CA LEU A 234 2.81 22.80 -13.05
C LEU A 234 2.31 24.20 -13.40
N ARG A 235 1.76 24.33 -14.60
CA ARG A 235 1.18 25.54 -15.18
C ARG A 235 -0.35 25.52 -15.17
N CYS A 236 -1.01 26.62 -15.47
CA CYS A 236 -2.43 26.69 -15.80
C CYS A 236 -2.63 27.94 -16.65
N GLY A 237 -3.30 27.82 -17.80
CA GLY A 237 -3.39 28.91 -18.78
C GLY A 237 -2.00 29.43 -19.22
N GLY A 238 -1.02 28.53 -19.33
CA GLY A 238 0.37 28.86 -19.70
C GLY A 238 1.27 29.41 -18.56
N ASN A 239 0.71 29.75 -17.41
CA ASN A 239 1.43 30.34 -16.27
C ASN A 239 1.73 29.31 -15.19
N GLU A 240 2.91 29.34 -14.55
CA GLU A 240 3.22 28.49 -13.40
C GLU A 240 2.26 28.78 -12.23
N VAL A 241 1.58 27.74 -11.73
CA VAL A 241 0.51 27.88 -10.73
C VAL A 241 1.08 28.27 -9.38
N LEU A 242 2.14 27.60 -8.94
CA LEU A 242 2.77 27.82 -7.65
C LEU A 242 3.67 29.07 -7.57
N ARG A 243 3.75 29.92 -8.60
CA ARG A 243 4.39 31.25 -8.45
C ARG A 243 3.49 32.26 -7.76
N ASN A 244 2.18 32.03 -7.75
CA ASN A 244 1.18 32.98 -7.27
C ASN A 244 0.66 32.65 -5.86
N PHE A 245 1.47 32.00 -5.00
CA PHE A 245 1.06 31.62 -3.63
C PHE A 245 0.49 32.78 -2.79
N GLY A 246 0.82 34.05 -3.14
CA GLY A 246 0.35 35.25 -2.43
C GLY A 246 -0.81 36.01 -3.07
N ASP A 247 -1.28 35.66 -4.27
CA ASP A 247 -2.14 36.54 -5.10
C ASP A 247 -3.58 36.03 -5.30
N LEU A 248 -4.07 35.11 -4.47
CA LEU A 248 -5.47 34.66 -4.56
C LEU A 248 -6.42 35.49 -3.69
N ASP A 249 -7.57 35.82 -4.26
CA ASP A 249 -8.72 36.38 -3.55
C ASP A 249 -9.13 35.47 -2.38
N GLN A 250 -9.52 36.08 -1.25
CA GLN A 250 -9.95 35.42 0.00
C GLN A 250 -11.25 34.59 -0.11
N ALA A 251 -11.66 34.22 -1.33
CA ALA A 251 -12.85 33.41 -1.56
C ALA A 251 -12.55 31.94 -1.22
N VAL A 252 -13.43 31.33 -0.41
CA VAL A 252 -13.31 29.92 -0.06
C VAL A 252 -13.37 29.07 -1.32
N THR A 253 -12.25 28.43 -1.66
CA THR A 253 -12.17 27.58 -2.85
C THR A 253 -12.38 26.13 -2.47
N LYS A 254 -13.38 25.48 -3.09
CA LYS A 254 -13.69 24.08 -2.86
C LYS A 254 -12.93 23.19 -3.84
N VAL A 255 -12.13 22.27 -3.32
CA VAL A 255 -11.45 21.22 -4.11
C VAL A 255 -12.06 19.88 -3.74
N ASN A 256 -12.50 19.12 -4.74
CA ASN A 256 -12.98 17.75 -4.53
C ASN A 256 -11.95 16.74 -5.02
N GLY A 257 -11.68 15.72 -4.21
CA GLY A 257 -10.90 14.55 -4.60
C GLY A 257 -11.71 13.27 -4.47
N ILE A 258 -11.29 12.23 -5.19
CA ILE A 258 -11.87 10.89 -5.03
C ILE A 258 -10.79 9.95 -4.53
N VAL A 259 -11.09 9.26 -3.45
CA VAL A 259 -10.19 8.30 -2.83
C VAL A 259 -10.94 7.01 -2.56
N ASP A 260 -10.24 5.90 -2.35
CA ASP A 260 -10.90 4.66 -1.98
C ASP A 260 -11.57 4.78 -0.58
N SER A 261 -12.48 3.86 -0.27
CA SER A 261 -13.22 3.90 1.00
C SER A 261 -12.34 3.80 2.24
N VAL A 262 -11.15 3.20 2.14
CA VAL A 262 -10.17 3.03 3.22
C VAL A 262 -9.29 4.29 3.39
N THR A 263 -8.89 4.95 2.29
CA THR A 263 -8.12 6.21 2.31
C THR A 263 -8.94 7.43 2.65
N THR A 264 -10.26 7.38 2.46
CA THR A 264 -11.17 8.53 2.70
C THR A 264 -10.97 9.15 4.08
N PHE A 265 -10.83 8.31 5.11
CA PHE A 265 -10.58 8.80 6.48
C PHE A 265 -9.25 9.56 6.59
N ILE A 266 -8.16 9.02 6.01
CA ILE A 266 -6.82 9.60 6.08
C ILE A 266 -6.80 10.96 5.35
N PHE A 267 -7.36 11.02 4.14
CA PHE A 267 -7.43 12.28 3.38
C PHE A 267 -8.29 13.34 4.04
N ASN A 268 -9.43 12.95 4.64
CA ASN A 268 -10.24 13.89 5.38
C ASN A 268 -9.53 14.41 6.63
N LEU A 269 -8.73 13.57 7.32
CA LEU A 269 -7.89 14.02 8.43
C LEU A 269 -6.83 15.04 7.98
N TYR A 270 -6.12 14.77 6.89
CA TYR A 270 -5.14 15.71 6.33
C TYR A 270 -5.79 17.00 5.86
N SER A 271 -6.95 16.90 5.21
CA SER A 271 -7.69 18.07 4.76
C SER A 271 -8.12 18.96 5.93
N LEU A 272 -8.72 18.38 6.98
CA LEU A 272 -9.09 19.15 8.18
C LEU A 272 -7.88 19.81 8.84
N SER A 273 -6.74 19.11 8.85
CA SER A 273 -5.48 19.64 9.40
C SER A 273 -4.92 20.78 8.54
N PHE A 274 -5.05 20.69 7.22
CA PHE A 274 -4.68 21.76 6.29
C PHE A 274 -5.60 22.98 6.46
N GLN A 275 -6.92 22.77 6.59
CA GLN A 275 -7.90 23.84 6.81
C GLN A 275 -7.69 24.60 8.11
N ALA A 276 -7.06 23.98 9.11
CA ALA A 276 -6.68 24.64 10.35
C ALA A 276 -5.51 25.62 10.19
N VAL A 277 -4.72 25.49 9.11
CA VAL A 277 -3.57 26.37 8.80
C VAL A 277 -3.79 27.24 7.56
N ASP A 278 -4.76 26.90 6.71
CA ASP A 278 -5.22 27.69 5.56
C ASP A 278 -6.74 27.86 5.63
N GLU A 279 -7.19 28.97 6.21
CA GLU A 279 -8.61 29.24 6.49
C GLU A 279 -9.46 29.48 5.22
N PHE A 280 -8.81 29.71 4.08
CA PHE A 280 -9.46 30.03 2.81
C PHE A 280 -9.63 28.82 1.89
N SER A 281 -9.02 27.69 2.22
CA SER A 281 -9.11 26.48 1.41
C SER A 281 -10.12 25.52 2.02
N ARG A 282 -10.94 24.87 1.20
CA ARG A 282 -11.75 23.72 1.63
C ARG A 282 -11.55 22.57 0.69
N ILE A 283 -10.89 21.53 1.19
CA ILE A 283 -10.65 20.32 0.41
C ILE A 283 -11.55 19.22 0.97
N THR A 284 -12.33 18.58 0.12
CA THR A 284 -13.19 17.47 0.53
C THR A 284 -12.89 16.26 -0.33
N TYR A 285 -12.81 15.10 0.31
CA TYR A 285 -12.57 13.86 -0.39
C TYR A 285 -13.79 12.97 -0.26
N ASP A 286 -14.34 12.60 -1.41
CA ASP A 286 -15.45 11.67 -1.50
C ASP A 286 -14.90 10.25 -1.70
N SER A 287 -15.54 9.28 -1.05
CA SER A 287 -15.20 7.88 -1.26
C SER A 287 -15.76 7.42 -2.61
N ALA A 288 -14.93 6.80 -3.45
CA ALA A 288 -15.42 6.16 -4.68
C ALA A 288 -16.40 5.00 -4.41
N GLY A 289 -16.38 4.40 -3.21
CA GLY A 289 -16.90 3.04 -2.99
C GLY A 289 -15.97 1.98 -3.59
N ARG A 290 -16.36 0.69 -3.50
CA ARG A 290 -15.65 -0.42 -4.19
C ARG A 290 -15.96 -0.37 -5.69
N SER A 291 -15.34 0.57 -6.38
CA SER A 291 -15.61 0.87 -7.78
C SER A 291 -14.39 0.50 -8.63
N SER A 292 -14.62 -0.10 -9.79
CA SER A 292 -13.55 -0.30 -10.78
C SER A 292 -12.99 1.05 -11.25
N LEU A 293 -11.78 1.11 -11.84
CA LEU A 293 -11.26 2.37 -12.38
C LEU A 293 -12.17 3.02 -13.42
N ILE A 294 -13.01 2.23 -14.11
CA ILE A 294 -14.03 2.72 -15.04
C ILE A 294 -15.14 3.47 -14.29
N GLU A 295 -15.62 2.92 -13.19
CA GLU A 295 -16.65 3.57 -12.38
C GLU A 295 -16.05 4.74 -11.57
N ILE A 296 -14.78 4.62 -11.15
CA ILE A 296 -14.01 5.74 -10.62
C ILE A 296 -13.87 6.81 -11.72
N ASP A 297 -13.47 6.50 -12.96
CA ASP A 297 -13.35 7.47 -14.05
C ASP A 297 -14.69 8.11 -14.42
N GLN A 298 -15.79 7.35 -14.38
CA GLN A 298 -17.15 7.88 -14.53
C GLN A 298 -17.52 8.84 -13.38
N LYS A 299 -17.37 8.45 -12.11
CA LYS A 299 -17.59 9.34 -10.96
C LYS A 299 -16.67 10.57 -11.01
N LEU A 300 -15.42 10.37 -11.43
CA LEU A 300 -14.41 11.42 -11.62
C LEU A 300 -14.71 12.36 -12.78
N SER A 301 -15.46 11.93 -13.80
CA SER A 301 -15.94 12.80 -14.88
C SER A 301 -17.13 13.67 -14.47
N GLN A 302 -17.78 13.31 -13.36
CA GLN A 302 -18.94 14.01 -12.79
C GLN A 302 -18.58 14.88 -11.58
N THR A 303 -17.35 14.80 -11.07
CA THR A 303 -16.89 15.56 -9.90
C THR A 303 -16.18 16.84 -10.31
N GLU A 304 -16.62 18.00 -9.82
CA GLU A 304 -16.03 19.31 -10.11
C GLU A 304 -14.68 19.51 -9.38
N GLY A 305 -13.70 20.19 -10.00
CA GLY A 305 -12.41 20.53 -9.39
C GLY A 305 -11.18 19.74 -9.87
N TYR A 306 -10.04 19.95 -9.19
CA TYR A 306 -8.75 19.34 -9.53
C TYR A 306 -8.55 17.98 -8.82
N LYS A 307 -8.09 16.97 -9.58
CA LYS A 307 -8.14 15.55 -9.18
C LYS A 307 -6.88 15.12 -8.42
N VAL A 308 -7.11 14.51 -7.27
CA VAL A 308 -6.21 13.55 -6.65
C VAL A 308 -6.93 12.20 -6.61
N VAL A 309 -6.30 11.14 -7.08
CA VAL A 309 -6.67 9.77 -6.71
C VAL A 309 -5.57 9.18 -5.87
N SER A 310 -5.96 8.61 -4.74
CA SER A 310 -5.08 7.84 -3.87
C SER A 310 -5.73 6.51 -3.52
N GLY A 311 -4.91 5.47 -3.55
CA GLY A 311 -5.26 4.11 -3.16
C GLY A 311 -4.43 3.68 -1.94
N ASN A 312 -5.07 3.26 -0.85
CA ASN A 312 -4.46 2.45 0.21
C ASN A 312 -4.38 0.98 -0.23
N ASP A 313 -5.25 0.57 -1.15
CA ASP A 313 -5.06 -0.62 -1.96
C ASP A 313 -4.22 -0.23 -3.18
N VAL A 314 -2.92 -0.05 -2.95
CA VAL A 314 -1.86 0.24 -3.95
C VAL A 314 -2.33 -0.09 -5.35
N TYR A 315 -2.66 0.93 -6.11
CA TYR A 315 -2.62 0.74 -7.55
C TYR A 315 -1.16 0.54 -7.85
N SER A 316 -0.79 -0.72 -8.07
CA SER A 316 0.43 -0.93 -8.77
C SER A 316 0.34 -0.27 -10.11
N GLU A 317 1.50 0.11 -10.61
CA GLU A 317 1.59 0.53 -11.98
C GLU A 317 1.09 -0.56 -12.94
N ALA A 318 1.28 -1.85 -12.67
CA ALA A 318 0.78 -2.93 -13.53
C ALA A 318 -0.76 -2.95 -13.63
N TRP A 319 -1.46 -2.76 -12.50
CA TRP A 319 -2.92 -2.64 -12.49
C TRP A 319 -3.38 -1.33 -13.11
N ALA A 320 -2.72 -0.21 -12.81
CA ALA A 320 -2.99 1.07 -13.45
C ALA A 320 -2.73 1.01 -14.96
N GLN A 321 -1.69 0.35 -15.44
CA GLN A 321 -1.38 0.14 -16.86
C GLN A 321 -2.39 -0.80 -17.52
N GLN A 322 -2.76 -1.90 -16.85
CA GLN A 322 -3.71 -2.89 -17.37
C GLN A 322 -5.15 -2.35 -17.44
N GLU A 323 -5.56 -1.50 -16.50
CA GLU A 323 -6.90 -0.92 -16.46
C GLU A 323 -6.99 0.44 -17.18
N LEU A 324 -5.99 1.34 -17.05
CA LEU A 324 -5.96 2.59 -17.83
C LEU A 324 -5.66 2.34 -19.31
N GLY A 325 -4.90 1.30 -19.65
CA GLY A 325 -4.70 0.85 -21.03
C GLY A 325 -5.99 0.35 -21.70
N LYS A 326 -6.91 -0.24 -20.92
CA LYS A 326 -8.26 -0.62 -21.39
C LYS A 326 -9.22 0.57 -21.52
N VAL A 327 -9.00 1.66 -20.78
CA VAL A 327 -9.87 2.86 -20.75
C VAL A 327 -9.70 3.74 -22.00
N VAL A 328 -8.65 3.56 -22.81
CA VAL A 328 -8.55 4.19 -24.13
C VAL A 328 -9.34 3.40 -25.17
N THR A 329 -10.67 3.47 -25.11
CA THR A 329 -11.51 2.98 -26.20
C THR A 329 -11.58 4.04 -27.30
N ARG A 330 -10.98 3.78 -28.46
CA ARG A 330 -11.37 4.45 -29.70
C ARG A 330 -12.54 3.65 -30.28
N ASN A 331 -13.76 4.22 -30.22
CA ASN A 331 -14.98 3.64 -30.80
C ASN A 331 -15.43 2.28 -30.22
N GLY A 332 -15.27 2.05 -28.91
CA GLY A 332 -15.88 0.90 -28.23
C GLY A 332 -15.22 -0.46 -28.48
N VAL A 333 -14.01 -0.50 -29.05
CA VAL A 333 -13.22 -1.73 -29.17
C VAL A 333 -12.08 -1.70 -28.15
N PRO A 334 -11.99 -2.67 -27.23
CA PRO A 334 -10.84 -2.79 -26.33
C PRO A 334 -9.59 -3.12 -27.15
N THR A 335 -8.60 -2.23 -27.16
CA THR A 335 -7.30 -2.53 -27.76
C THR A 335 -6.40 -3.09 -26.67
N ASN A 336 -5.88 -4.31 -26.84
CA ASN A 336 -4.82 -4.90 -26.00
C ASN A 336 -3.47 -4.23 -26.26
N THR A 337 -3.46 -2.91 -26.36
CA THR A 337 -2.27 -2.11 -26.63
C THR A 337 -1.56 -1.86 -25.30
N PRO A 338 -0.30 -2.32 -25.13
CA PRO A 338 0.50 -2.00 -23.96
C PRO A 338 0.51 -0.49 -23.72
N TRP A 339 0.45 -0.04 -22.45
CA TRP A 339 0.47 1.39 -22.11
C TRP A 339 1.66 2.10 -22.77
N SER A 340 2.81 1.43 -22.93
CA SER A 340 4.01 1.88 -23.66
C SER A 340 3.73 2.34 -25.11
N ASP A 341 2.80 1.69 -25.80
CA ASP A 341 2.55 1.92 -27.23
C ASP A 341 1.54 3.05 -27.48
N LEU A 342 0.81 3.47 -26.45
CA LEU A 342 0.02 4.72 -26.44
C LEU A 342 0.92 5.97 -26.32
N HIS A 343 2.20 5.80 -25.94
CA HIS A 343 3.16 6.90 -25.75
C HIS A 343 3.99 7.23 -26.99
N GLY A 344 3.78 6.53 -28.11
CA GLY A 344 4.42 6.87 -29.39
C GLY A 344 3.91 8.19 -30.00
N GLN A 345 2.80 8.74 -29.50
CA GLN A 345 2.21 9.99 -30.00
C GLN A 345 1.58 10.85 -28.87
N GLY A 346 2.43 11.57 -28.13
CA GLY A 346 2.01 12.70 -27.30
C GLY A 346 2.05 12.45 -25.78
N GLU A 347 2.77 13.33 -25.10
CA GLU A 347 3.03 13.41 -23.66
C GLU A 347 1.88 12.93 -22.76
N SER A 348 2.18 11.98 -21.86
CA SER A 348 1.20 11.40 -20.94
C SER A 348 0.59 12.46 -20.01
N SER A 349 -0.73 12.61 -20.07
CA SER A 349 -1.53 13.58 -19.30
C SER A 349 -1.65 13.27 -17.79
N THR A 350 -0.81 12.40 -17.22
CA THR A 350 -0.83 12.00 -15.81
C THR A 350 0.57 11.79 -15.24
N MET A 351 0.76 12.10 -13.95
CA MET A 351 1.96 11.75 -13.18
C MET A 351 1.58 11.00 -11.90
N LEU A 352 2.50 10.16 -11.44
CA LEU A 352 2.45 9.52 -10.13
C LEU A 352 3.44 10.23 -9.22
N LEU A 353 3.00 10.68 -8.05
CA LEU A 353 3.90 11.22 -7.04
C LEU A 353 3.77 10.38 -5.77
N PRO A 354 4.88 9.89 -5.20
CA PRO A 354 4.82 9.18 -3.94
C PRO A 354 4.44 10.20 -2.85
N TRP A 355 3.64 9.79 -1.87
CA TRP A 355 3.20 10.67 -0.79
C TRP A 355 3.57 10.14 0.60
N PHE A 356 3.61 8.82 0.77
CA PHE A 356 4.23 8.15 1.92
C PHE A 356 4.97 6.90 1.47
N ALA A 357 5.93 6.46 2.28
CA ALA A 357 6.30 5.07 2.32
C ALA A 357 5.62 4.36 3.48
N TYR A 358 5.45 3.06 3.34
CA TYR A 358 4.97 2.17 4.38
C TYR A 358 5.51 0.77 4.07
N ALA A 359 5.12 -0.22 4.88
CA ALA A 359 5.40 -1.60 4.55
C ALA A 359 4.20 -2.52 4.72
N ILE A 360 4.33 -3.68 4.11
CA ILE A 360 3.50 -4.83 4.40
C ILE A 360 4.04 -5.51 5.64
N GLU A 361 3.24 -5.47 6.70
CA GLU A 361 3.40 -6.23 7.93
C GLU A 361 2.81 -7.63 7.74
N PHE A 362 3.41 -8.61 8.42
CA PHE A 362 2.89 -9.97 8.53
C PHE A 362 2.70 -10.29 9.99
N TYR A 363 1.60 -10.97 10.29
CA TYR A 363 1.17 -11.23 11.66
C TYR A 363 0.42 -12.54 11.71
N ALA A 364 0.51 -13.20 12.85
CA ALA A 364 -0.01 -14.54 13.02
C ALA A 364 -0.82 -14.65 14.31
N ASN A 365 -1.84 -15.50 14.26
CA ASN A 365 -2.60 -15.91 15.42
C ASN A 365 -2.20 -17.33 15.79
N ILE A 366 -1.30 -17.45 16.77
CA ILE A 366 -0.74 -18.72 17.22
C ILE A 366 -1.23 -18.94 18.66
N PRO A 367 -2.24 -19.79 18.89
CA PRO A 367 -2.79 -20.03 20.22
C PRO A 367 -1.72 -20.45 21.24
N GLY A 368 -1.76 -19.87 22.44
CA GLY A 368 -0.81 -20.21 23.51
C GLY A 368 0.58 -19.60 23.34
N LYS A 369 0.82 -18.81 22.29
CA LYS A 369 2.01 -18.00 22.13
C LYS A 369 2.14 -16.97 23.26
N ASP A 370 3.35 -16.81 23.79
CA ASP A 370 3.70 -15.71 24.67
C ASP A 370 3.80 -14.41 23.86
N ASN A 371 3.03 -13.39 24.26
CA ASN A 371 3.02 -12.09 23.59
C ASN A 371 4.37 -11.37 23.66
N ASP A 372 5.26 -11.75 24.59
CA ASP A 372 6.59 -11.16 24.71
C ASP A 372 7.59 -11.73 23.69
N LEU A 373 7.25 -12.81 22.98
CA LEU A 373 8.12 -13.44 21.99
C LEU A 373 7.59 -13.17 20.56
N PRO A 374 8.22 -12.30 19.75
CA PRO A 374 7.78 -12.11 18.38
C PRO A 374 7.96 -13.41 17.57
N LEU A 375 7.06 -13.64 16.62
CA LEU A 375 7.31 -14.64 15.59
C LEU A 375 8.41 -14.07 14.70
N VAL A 376 9.48 -14.83 14.46
CA VAL A 376 10.58 -14.45 13.58
C VAL A 376 10.45 -15.22 12.28
N VAL A 377 10.44 -14.50 11.16
CA VAL A 377 10.36 -15.11 9.83
C VAL A 377 11.54 -14.65 8.98
N THR A 378 12.10 -15.54 8.16
CA THR A 378 13.13 -15.22 7.16
C THR A 378 12.49 -15.10 5.78
N ARG A 379 13.21 -14.53 4.80
CA ARG A 379 12.80 -14.53 3.38
C ARG A 379 12.43 -15.94 2.89
N GLU A 380 13.31 -16.88 3.18
CA GLU A 380 13.19 -18.28 2.77
C GLU A 380 11.97 -18.93 3.42
N ASN A 381 11.86 -18.85 4.75
CA ASN A 381 10.72 -19.44 5.46
C ASN A 381 9.38 -18.83 5.05
N LEU A 382 9.33 -17.52 4.76
CA LEU A 382 8.10 -16.89 4.27
C LEU A 382 7.68 -17.43 2.91
N GLY A 383 8.64 -17.60 1.98
CA GLY A 383 8.38 -18.23 0.68
C GLY A 383 7.84 -19.66 0.83
N LEU A 384 8.52 -20.46 1.65
CA LEU A 384 8.17 -21.87 1.90
C LEU A 384 6.81 -22.04 2.62
N ILE A 385 6.40 -21.09 3.46
CA ILE A 385 5.04 -21.10 4.03
C ILE A 385 4.00 -20.96 2.91
N LEU A 386 4.27 -20.09 1.94
CA LEU A 386 3.28 -19.66 0.94
C LEU A 386 3.21 -20.59 -0.27
N ASP A 387 4.27 -21.35 -0.56
CA ASP A 387 4.24 -22.44 -1.53
C ASP A 387 3.76 -23.78 -0.92
N GLY A 388 3.64 -23.86 0.41
CA GLY A 388 3.13 -25.03 1.14
C GLY A 388 4.20 -26.03 1.58
N ASP A 389 5.49 -25.77 1.32
CA ASP A 389 6.57 -26.63 1.79
C ASP A 389 6.75 -26.55 3.31
N ILE A 390 6.37 -25.44 3.94
CA ILE A 390 6.15 -25.31 5.39
C ILE A 390 4.65 -25.18 5.63
N ALA A 391 4.02 -26.29 5.99
CA ALA A 391 2.57 -26.35 6.23
C ALA A 391 2.18 -26.33 7.72
N ASP A 392 3.15 -26.44 8.63
CA ASP A 392 2.90 -26.59 10.08
C ASP A 392 3.80 -25.64 10.89
N TRP A 393 3.24 -25.03 11.94
CA TRP A 393 3.99 -24.13 12.83
C TRP A 393 5.15 -24.81 13.56
N LYS A 394 5.15 -26.14 13.71
CA LYS A 394 6.25 -26.92 14.31
C LYS A 394 7.34 -27.33 13.32
N ASP A 395 7.27 -26.90 12.05
CA ASP A 395 8.32 -27.19 11.08
C ASP A 395 9.70 -26.78 11.63
N SER A 396 10.68 -27.67 11.50
CA SER A 396 12.02 -27.48 12.09
C SER A 396 12.73 -26.24 11.54
N ARG A 397 12.42 -25.81 10.31
CA ARG A 397 12.95 -24.59 9.70
C ARG A 397 12.39 -23.33 10.36
N LEU A 398 11.11 -23.32 10.75
CA LEU A 398 10.54 -22.24 11.55
C LEU A 398 11.00 -22.27 13.01
N ALA A 399 11.07 -23.46 13.60
CA ALA A 399 11.50 -23.65 14.98
C ALA A 399 12.96 -23.23 15.21
N ALA A 400 13.82 -23.31 14.18
CA ALA A 400 15.20 -22.83 14.23
C ALA A 400 15.29 -21.33 14.59
N ASP A 401 14.32 -20.53 14.14
CA ASP A 401 14.25 -19.10 14.44
C ASP A 401 13.33 -18.79 15.64
N ASN A 402 12.52 -19.77 16.05
CA ASN A 402 11.44 -19.63 17.04
C ASN A 402 11.41 -20.85 17.96
N ALA A 403 12.39 -20.99 18.86
CA ALA A 403 12.50 -22.17 19.73
C ALA A 403 11.21 -22.47 20.53
N TRP A 404 10.43 -21.44 20.85
CA TRP A 404 9.16 -21.56 21.57
C TRP A 404 8.06 -22.30 20.78
N LEU A 405 8.13 -22.37 19.44
CA LEU A 405 7.18 -23.15 18.63
C LEU A 405 7.22 -24.64 18.98
N SER A 406 8.40 -25.16 19.33
CA SER A 406 8.56 -26.56 19.74
C SER A 406 7.89 -26.90 21.08
N SER A 407 7.55 -25.88 21.87
CA SER A 407 6.91 -26.02 23.19
C SER A 407 5.39 -25.84 23.16
N LEU A 408 4.81 -25.57 21.99
CA LEU A 408 3.36 -25.48 21.82
C LEU A 408 2.75 -26.88 22.03
N SER A 409 1.85 -26.98 23.01
CA SER A 409 1.26 -28.23 23.52
C SER A 409 0.01 -28.65 22.78
#